data_AF-A0A5M3WA66-F1
#
_entry.id   AF-A0A5M3WA66-F1
#
_cell.length_a   1.000
_cell.length_b   1.000
_cell.length_c   1.000
_cell.angle_alpha   90.00
_cell.angle_beta   90.00
_cell.angle_gamma   90.00
#
_symmetry.space_group_name_H-M   'P 1'
#
loop_
_entity.id
_entity.type
_entity.pdbx_description
1 polymer ?
#
loop_
_entity_poly.entity_id
_entity_poly.type
_entity_poly.pdbx_seq_one_letter_code
_entity_poly.pdbx_strand_id
1 'polypeptide(L)'
;MDSRAPVLVWESGRNVPRYAFPAGDVRGDLLKAAADPPSGRHECYDLVVDGEIVSNVAYSYPELPGYLAFEWAPVFDRWLEEEEEIFVHPRDPHSRVDAIPSSRHVRVEINGRVVADTREPVLLFETGLPTRYYIPAKDVDFDQLVATDSHTRCPYKGEASYWSLREPVEGVPADVAWAYPEPIQAVANIKDYVSFYNEVVDIVVDGEREERPVTKFH
;
A
#
# COMPACT_ATOMS: atom_id res chain seq x y z
N MET A 1 -17.93 11.43 10.35
CA MET A 1 -18.95 10.36 10.42
C MET A 1 -18.52 9.38 11.50
N ASP A 2 -19.46 8.69 12.13
CA ASP A 2 -19.23 7.60 13.07
C ASP A 2 -20.36 6.58 12.88
N SER A 3 -20.02 5.33 12.58
CA SER A 3 -20.99 4.33 12.15
C SER A 3 -20.62 2.93 12.65
N ARG A 4 -21.65 2.17 13.03
CA ARG A 4 -21.56 0.73 13.33
C ARG A 4 -22.17 -0.15 12.23
N ALA A 5 -22.61 0.46 11.13
CA ALA A 5 -23.17 -0.24 9.98
C ALA A 5 -22.56 0.23 8.64
N PRO A 6 -21.24 0.52 8.55
CA PRO A 6 -20.64 0.78 7.25
C PRO A 6 -20.64 -0.50 6.41
N VAL A 7 -20.64 -0.34 5.09
CA VAL A 7 -20.46 -1.44 4.15
C VAL A 7 -19.28 -1.18 3.24
N LEU A 8 -18.60 -2.25 2.82
CA LEU A 8 -17.58 -2.17 1.77
C LEU A 8 -18.24 -2.33 0.39
N VAL A 9 -17.91 -1.42 -0.51
CA VAL A 9 -18.40 -1.40 -1.90
C VAL A 9 -17.22 -1.59 -2.84
N TRP A 10 -17.31 -2.58 -3.72
CA TRP A 10 -16.37 -2.79 -4.82
C TRP A 10 -16.95 -2.20 -6.10
N GLU A 11 -16.40 -1.07 -6.52
CA GLU A 11 -16.77 -0.43 -7.78
C GLU A 11 -16.14 -1.18 -8.97
N SER A 12 -16.89 -1.30 -10.06
CA SER A 12 -16.35 -1.87 -11.30
C SER A 12 -15.11 -1.09 -11.76
N GLY A 13 -14.04 -1.82 -12.09
CA GLY A 13 -12.76 -1.22 -12.49
C GLY A 13 -11.85 -0.78 -11.34
N ARG A 14 -12.25 -0.96 -10.07
CA ARG A 14 -11.37 -0.77 -8.91
C ARG A 14 -10.94 -2.11 -8.32
N ASN A 15 -9.67 -2.16 -7.92
CA ASN A 15 -9.08 -3.33 -7.26
C ASN A 15 -9.17 -3.26 -5.73
N VAL A 16 -9.69 -2.17 -5.16
CA VAL A 16 -9.78 -1.94 -3.72
C VAL A 16 -11.18 -1.43 -3.37
N PRO A 17 -11.73 -1.82 -2.22
CA PRO A 17 -13.07 -1.39 -1.82
C PRO A 17 -13.09 0.07 -1.36
N ARG A 18 -14.31 0.58 -1.16
CA ARG A 18 -14.59 1.83 -0.45
C ARG A 18 -15.56 1.58 0.69
N TYR A 19 -15.51 2.39 1.73
CA TYR A 19 -16.61 2.43 2.69
C TYR A 19 -17.76 3.27 2.13
N ALA A 20 -18.97 2.76 2.32
CA ALA A 20 -20.20 3.52 2.25
C ALA A 20 -20.89 3.47 3.62
N PHE A 21 -21.40 4.62 4.05
CA PHE A 21 -22.00 4.81 5.37
C PHE A 21 -23.50 5.09 5.23
N PRO A 22 -24.35 4.60 6.14
CA PRO A 22 -25.74 5.04 6.20
C PRO A 22 -25.79 6.57 6.27
N ALA A 23 -26.63 7.21 5.46
CA ALA A 23 -26.71 8.67 5.41
C ALA A 23 -27.06 9.31 6.77
N GLY A 24 -27.73 8.57 7.66
CA GLY A 24 -28.02 9.00 9.03
C GLY A 24 -26.80 9.06 9.97
N ASP A 25 -25.71 8.37 9.64
CA ASP A 25 -24.46 8.36 10.40
C ASP A 25 -23.47 9.43 9.91
N VAL A 26 -23.85 10.14 8.85
CA VAL A 26 -23.09 11.21 8.22
C VAL A 26 -23.61 12.57 8.72
N ARG A 27 -22.70 13.50 9.01
CA ARG A 27 -23.02 14.91 9.27
C ARG A 27 -23.43 15.62 7.98
N GLY A 28 -24.64 15.32 7.50
CA GLY A 28 -25.18 15.86 6.25
C GLY A 28 -25.33 17.38 6.24
N ASP A 29 -25.36 18.03 7.40
CA ASP A 29 -25.33 19.49 7.53
C ASP A 29 -24.02 20.13 7.01
N LEU A 30 -22.95 19.36 6.91
CA LEU A 30 -21.67 19.78 6.33
C LEU A 30 -21.57 19.47 4.84
N LEU A 31 -22.56 18.82 4.24
CA LEU A 31 -22.56 18.44 2.82
C LEU A 31 -23.51 19.32 2.02
N LYS A 32 -23.07 19.72 0.82
CA LYS A 32 -23.90 20.42 -0.16
C LYS A 32 -23.81 19.72 -1.50
N ALA A 33 -24.86 19.80 -2.32
CA ALA A 33 -24.79 19.28 -3.69
C ALA A 33 -23.59 19.88 -4.42
N ALA A 34 -22.81 19.02 -5.08
CA ALA A 34 -21.56 19.43 -5.71
C ALA A 34 -21.81 20.44 -6.84
N ALA A 35 -21.00 21.49 -6.89
CA ALA A 35 -21.12 22.51 -7.92
C ALA A 35 -20.72 22.00 -9.32
N ASP A 36 -19.75 21.09 -9.38
CA ASP A 36 -19.22 20.49 -10.61
C ASP A 36 -19.00 18.97 -10.42
N PRO A 37 -20.07 18.16 -10.51
CA PRO A 37 -19.99 16.72 -10.24
C PRO A 37 -19.26 15.97 -11.37
N PRO A 38 -18.37 15.01 -11.05
CA PRO A 38 -17.74 14.15 -12.05
C PRO A 38 -18.77 13.39 -12.87
N SER A 39 -18.48 13.22 -14.16
CA SER A 39 -19.34 12.41 -15.04
C SER A 39 -19.43 10.96 -14.55
N GLY A 40 -20.64 10.40 -14.61
CA GLY A 40 -20.91 9.01 -14.22
C GLY A 40 -21.09 8.77 -12.72
N ARG A 41 -20.99 9.79 -11.87
CA ARG A 41 -21.34 9.68 -10.45
C ARG A 41 -22.78 10.12 -10.19
N HIS A 42 -23.45 9.41 -9.30
CA HIS A 42 -24.80 9.73 -8.86
C HIS A 42 -24.74 10.61 -7.62
N GLU A 43 -25.44 11.76 -7.65
CA GLU A 43 -25.56 12.73 -6.55
C GLU A 43 -24.26 12.94 -5.76
N CYS A 44 -23.40 13.82 -6.26
CA CYS A 44 -22.16 14.19 -5.58
C CYS A 44 -22.38 15.34 -4.59
N TYR A 45 -21.54 15.38 -3.57
CA TYR A 45 -21.55 16.41 -2.54
C TYR A 45 -20.17 17.00 -2.30
N ASP A 46 -20.15 18.31 -2.10
CA ASP A 46 -19.01 19.07 -1.58
C ASP A 46 -19.08 19.12 -0.05
N LEU A 47 -17.93 19.06 0.61
CA LEU A 47 -17.78 19.27 2.05
C LEU A 47 -17.58 20.75 2.32
N VAL A 48 -18.33 21.30 3.28
CA VAL A 48 -18.18 22.68 3.75
C VAL A 48 -17.86 22.68 5.23
N VAL A 49 -16.63 23.07 5.58
CA VAL A 49 -16.16 23.16 6.97
C VAL A 49 -15.44 24.49 7.14
N ASP A 50 -15.82 25.26 8.15
CA ASP A 50 -15.21 26.56 8.50
C ASP A 50 -15.09 27.56 7.34
N GLY A 51 -15.99 27.46 6.35
CA GLY A 51 -16.02 28.31 5.16
C GLY A 51 -15.13 27.82 4.01
N GLU A 52 -14.35 26.76 4.22
CA GLU A 52 -13.63 26.04 3.17
C GLU A 52 -14.52 25.03 2.48
N ILE A 53 -14.32 24.85 1.17
CA ILE A 53 -15.05 23.90 0.35
C ILE A 53 -14.06 22.88 -0.20
N VAL A 54 -14.32 21.60 0.08
CA VAL A 54 -13.64 20.49 -0.59
C VAL A 54 -14.65 19.87 -1.55
N SER A 55 -14.34 19.90 -2.84
CA SER A 55 -15.30 19.48 -3.86
C SER A 55 -15.37 17.96 -4.01
N ASN A 56 -16.57 17.45 -4.34
CA ASN A 56 -16.81 16.08 -4.79
C ASN A 56 -16.35 14.98 -3.82
N VAL A 57 -16.53 15.22 -2.52
CA VAL A 57 -16.00 14.37 -1.46
C VAL A 57 -16.83 13.12 -1.20
N ALA A 58 -18.11 13.19 -1.50
CA ALA A 58 -19.09 12.18 -1.16
C ALA A 58 -20.06 12.00 -2.31
N TYR A 59 -20.60 10.80 -2.44
CA TYR A 59 -21.53 10.46 -3.50
C TYR A 59 -22.37 9.26 -3.11
N SER A 60 -23.54 9.13 -3.74
CA SER A 60 -24.41 7.97 -3.55
C SER A 60 -24.25 6.96 -4.69
N TYR A 61 -24.81 5.77 -4.48
CA TYR A 61 -24.99 4.78 -5.54
C TYR A 61 -26.48 4.53 -5.75
N PRO A 62 -26.98 4.53 -7.01
CA PRO A 62 -28.36 4.15 -7.30
C PRO A 62 -28.71 2.75 -6.75
N GLU A 63 -27.75 1.84 -6.77
CA GLU A 63 -27.90 0.44 -6.35
C GLU A 63 -27.79 0.27 -4.82
N LEU A 64 -27.35 1.29 -4.09
CA LEU A 64 -27.22 1.29 -2.64
C LEU A 64 -27.88 2.56 -2.03
N PRO A 65 -29.22 2.69 -2.14
CA PRO A 65 -29.93 3.86 -1.66
C PRO A 65 -29.80 4.03 -0.15
N GLY A 66 -29.69 5.28 0.30
CA GLY A 66 -29.56 5.62 1.72
C GLY A 66 -28.14 5.50 2.27
N TYR A 67 -27.14 5.21 1.43
CA TYR A 67 -25.73 5.24 1.79
C TYR A 67 -24.96 6.31 1.01
N LEU A 68 -23.91 6.84 1.64
CA LEU A 68 -22.94 7.74 1.03
C LEU A 68 -21.54 7.12 1.11
N ALA A 69 -20.86 7.01 -0.03
CA ALA A 69 -19.43 6.73 -0.07
C ALA A 69 -18.64 8.03 -0.08
N PHE A 70 -17.36 7.91 0.29
CA PHE A 70 -16.46 9.04 0.39
C PHE A 70 -15.15 8.80 -0.36
N GLU A 71 -14.57 9.90 -0.83
CA GLU A 71 -13.19 9.91 -1.29
C GLU A 71 -12.22 9.81 -0.12
N TRP A 72 -11.17 9.01 -0.28
CA TRP A 72 -10.23 8.71 0.79
C TRP A 72 -9.33 9.89 1.14
N ALA A 73 -8.86 10.61 0.13
CA ALA A 73 -8.00 11.78 0.27
C ALA A 73 -8.51 12.91 -0.65
N PRO A 74 -8.35 14.19 -0.28
CA PRO A 74 -7.70 14.72 0.92
C PRO A 74 -8.67 15.05 2.07
N VAL A 75 -9.87 14.46 2.09
CA VAL A 75 -11.02 15.02 2.82
C VAL A 75 -10.96 14.80 4.34
N PHE A 76 -10.25 13.77 4.80
CA PHE A 76 -10.30 13.32 6.19
C PHE A 76 -8.92 13.31 6.83
N ASP A 77 -8.82 13.94 7.99
CA ASP A 77 -7.58 13.96 8.77
C ASP A 77 -7.19 12.56 9.25
N ARG A 78 -8.19 11.74 9.66
CA ARG A 78 -8.00 10.37 10.16
C ARG A 78 -9.19 9.48 9.82
N TRP A 79 -8.91 8.21 9.54
CA TRP A 79 -9.89 7.13 9.41
C TRP A 79 -9.56 6.05 10.43
N LEU A 80 -10.55 5.64 11.22
CA LEU A 80 -10.41 4.55 12.18
C LEU A 80 -11.31 3.39 11.80
N GLU A 81 -10.77 2.18 11.92
CA GLU A 81 -11.50 0.91 11.87
C GLU A 81 -11.26 0.21 13.20
N GLU A 82 -12.31 0.06 14.02
CA GLU A 82 -12.20 -0.52 15.37
C GLU A 82 -11.06 0.12 16.20
N GLU A 83 -10.99 1.46 16.20
CA GLU A 83 -9.95 2.28 16.84
C GLU A 83 -8.54 2.20 16.22
N GLU A 84 -8.32 1.34 15.22
CA GLU A 84 -7.07 1.30 14.47
C GLU A 84 -7.09 2.31 13.32
N GLU A 85 -6.07 3.16 13.25
CA GLU A 85 -5.95 4.08 12.13
C GLU A 85 -5.64 3.31 10.84
N ILE A 86 -6.47 3.53 9.83
CA ILE A 86 -6.26 3.02 8.47
C ILE A 86 -6.02 4.19 7.52
N PHE A 87 -5.26 3.92 6.45
CA PHE A 87 -4.78 4.96 5.56
C PHE A 87 -4.68 4.44 4.11
N VAL A 88 -4.53 5.36 3.16
CA VAL A 88 -4.51 5.12 1.70
C VAL A 88 -5.83 4.59 1.09
N HIS A 89 -6.42 3.51 1.62
CA HIS A 89 -7.74 2.98 1.27
C HIS A 89 -8.17 1.90 2.30
N PRO A 90 -9.46 1.48 2.34
CA PRO A 90 -9.87 0.36 3.19
C PRO A 90 -9.14 -0.92 2.80
N ARG A 91 -8.82 -1.74 3.80
CA ARG A 91 -8.24 -3.07 3.55
C ARG A 91 -9.33 -3.98 2.97
N ASP A 92 -8.96 -4.78 1.98
CA ASP A 92 -9.82 -5.83 1.43
C ASP A 92 -9.78 -7.04 2.38
N PRO A 93 -10.92 -7.46 2.96
CA PRO A 93 -10.97 -8.61 3.87
C PRO A 93 -10.61 -9.95 3.21
N HIS A 94 -10.52 -10.00 1.88
CA HIS A 94 -10.09 -11.16 1.10
C HIS A 94 -8.62 -11.07 0.67
N SER A 95 -7.96 -9.93 0.86
CA SER A 95 -6.52 -9.81 0.65
C SER A 95 -5.77 -10.32 1.87
N ARG A 96 -4.73 -11.11 1.62
CA ARG A 96 -3.88 -11.68 2.67
C ARG A 96 -2.45 -11.24 2.43
N VAL A 97 -1.79 -10.82 3.50
CA VAL A 97 -0.37 -10.48 3.51
C VAL A 97 0.27 -11.22 4.68
N ASP A 98 1.01 -12.28 4.40
CA ASP A 98 1.73 -13.06 5.41
C ASP A 98 3.21 -12.74 5.35
N ALA A 99 3.84 -12.53 6.50
CA ALA A 99 5.28 -12.38 6.64
C ALA A 99 5.84 -13.55 7.46
N ILE A 100 6.41 -14.55 6.79
CA ILE A 100 6.81 -15.82 7.39
C ILE A 100 8.34 -15.94 7.46
N PRO A 101 8.95 -16.02 8.66
CA PRO A 101 10.38 -16.30 8.80
C PRO A 101 10.77 -17.64 8.16
N SER A 102 11.96 -17.70 7.60
CA SER A 102 12.45 -18.85 6.86
C SER A 102 13.94 -19.06 7.13
N SER A 103 14.41 -20.28 6.85
CA SER A 103 15.83 -20.66 6.88
C SER A 103 16.42 -20.91 5.49
N ARG A 104 15.67 -20.57 4.43
CA ARG A 104 16.16 -20.67 3.04
C ARG A 104 17.32 -19.70 2.84
N HIS A 105 18.29 -20.10 2.03
CA HIS A 105 19.37 -19.22 1.62
C HIS A 105 18.87 -18.33 0.49
N VAL A 106 18.80 -17.01 0.72
CA VAL A 106 18.40 -16.04 -0.30
C VAL A 106 19.56 -15.11 -0.59
N ARG A 107 19.90 -15.00 -1.87
CA ARG A 107 20.92 -14.08 -2.39
C ARG A 107 20.30 -13.16 -3.43
N VAL A 108 20.62 -11.87 -3.33
CA VAL A 108 20.20 -10.82 -4.26
C VAL A 108 21.42 -10.30 -4.99
N GLU A 109 21.36 -10.32 -6.32
CA GLU A 109 22.42 -9.82 -7.19
C GLU A 109 21.88 -8.73 -8.13
N ILE A 110 22.69 -7.69 -8.34
CA ILE A 110 22.41 -6.63 -9.31
C ILE A 110 23.63 -6.51 -10.21
N ASN A 111 23.43 -6.70 -11.53
CA ASN A 111 24.51 -6.72 -12.52
C ASN A 111 25.68 -7.67 -12.14
N GLY A 112 25.35 -8.84 -11.58
CA GLY A 112 26.33 -9.84 -11.13
C GLY A 112 27.05 -9.52 -9.80
N ARG A 113 26.76 -8.38 -9.17
CA ARG A 113 27.27 -8.03 -7.83
C ARG A 113 26.25 -8.38 -6.77
N VAL A 114 26.69 -9.04 -5.70
CA VAL A 114 25.85 -9.36 -4.55
C VAL A 114 25.55 -8.09 -3.77
N VAL A 115 24.27 -7.82 -3.51
CA VAL A 115 23.80 -6.69 -2.68
C VAL A 115 23.16 -7.16 -1.38
N ALA A 116 22.79 -8.44 -1.29
CA ALA A 116 22.29 -9.08 -0.08
C ALA A 116 22.51 -10.61 -0.12
N ASP A 117 22.81 -11.22 1.02
CA ASP A 117 23.03 -12.67 1.16
C ASP A 117 22.67 -13.13 2.58
N THR A 118 21.56 -13.84 2.74
CA THR A 118 21.01 -14.21 4.07
C THR A 118 20.53 -15.66 4.14
N ARG A 119 20.58 -16.23 5.35
CA ARG A 119 19.94 -17.52 5.70
C ARG A 119 18.78 -17.36 6.68
N GLU A 120 18.38 -16.12 6.96
CA GLU A 120 17.30 -15.78 7.89
C GLU A 120 16.26 -14.83 7.23
N PRO A 121 15.84 -15.07 5.97
CA PRO A 121 14.91 -14.17 5.30
C PRO A 121 13.51 -14.28 5.91
N VAL A 122 12.70 -13.24 5.67
CA VAL A 122 11.25 -13.31 5.82
C VAL A 122 10.64 -13.35 4.42
N LEU A 123 9.87 -14.40 4.14
CA LEU A 123 9.12 -14.51 2.89
C LEU A 123 7.77 -13.85 3.08
N LEU A 124 7.50 -12.83 2.26
CA LEU A 124 6.24 -12.12 2.25
C LEU A 124 5.37 -12.62 1.09
N PHE A 125 4.19 -13.14 1.44
CA PHE A 125 3.18 -13.61 0.50
C PHE A 125 2.03 -12.62 0.50
N GLU A 126 1.70 -12.08 -0.67
CA GLU A 126 0.61 -11.13 -0.84
C GLU A 126 -0.32 -11.59 -1.97
N THR A 127 -1.63 -11.58 -1.72
CA THR A 127 -2.63 -12.05 -2.69
C THR A 127 -2.40 -11.43 -4.07
N GLY A 128 -2.12 -12.27 -5.06
CA GLY A 128 -1.97 -11.85 -6.46
C GLY A 128 -0.60 -11.26 -6.82
N LEU A 129 0.38 -11.27 -5.92
CA LEU A 129 1.74 -10.78 -6.18
C LEU A 129 2.79 -11.90 -6.02
N PRO A 130 3.96 -11.77 -6.68
CA PRO A 130 5.07 -12.69 -6.45
C PRO A 130 5.59 -12.57 -5.00
N THR A 131 6.15 -13.66 -4.49
CA THR A 131 6.81 -13.68 -3.18
C THR A 131 7.90 -12.60 -3.11
N ARG A 132 7.86 -11.78 -2.05
CA ARG A 132 8.94 -10.83 -1.76
C ARG A 132 9.84 -11.40 -0.67
N TYR A 133 11.14 -11.21 -0.85
CA TYR A 133 12.14 -11.66 0.10
C TYR A 133 12.64 -10.46 0.89
N TYR A 134 12.26 -10.43 2.15
CA TYR A 134 12.78 -9.47 3.10
C TYR A 134 14.07 -10.05 3.68
N ILE A 135 15.14 -9.28 3.58
CA ILE A 135 16.49 -9.59 4.01
C ILE A 135 16.79 -8.79 5.28
N PRO A 136 17.28 -9.40 6.37
CA PRO A 136 17.71 -8.65 7.55
C PRO A 136 18.69 -7.54 7.16
N ALA A 137 18.54 -6.33 7.69
CA ALA A 137 19.41 -5.20 7.33
C ALA A 137 20.91 -5.50 7.52
N LYS A 138 21.27 -6.34 8.51
CA LYS A 138 22.65 -6.79 8.75
C LYS A 138 23.29 -7.58 7.59
N ASP A 139 22.46 -8.17 6.71
CA ASP A 139 22.87 -9.03 5.60
C ASP A 139 22.77 -8.30 4.25
N VAL A 140 22.48 -6.98 4.28
CA VAL A 140 22.39 -6.09 3.12
C VAL A 140 23.66 -5.24 3.04
N ASP A 141 24.27 -5.17 1.85
CA ASP A 141 25.43 -4.32 1.62
C ASP A 141 25.01 -2.86 1.36
N PHE A 142 24.84 -2.11 2.45
CA PHE A 142 24.48 -0.69 2.40
C PHE A 142 25.61 0.22 1.85
N ASP A 143 26.85 -0.26 1.69
CA ASP A 143 27.88 0.55 1.01
C ASP A 143 27.53 0.76 -0.47
N GLN A 144 26.71 -0.13 -1.04
CA GLN A 144 26.19 -0.03 -2.40
C GLN A 144 24.91 0.79 -2.52
N LEU A 145 24.29 1.16 -1.40
CA LEU A 145 22.99 1.81 -1.37
C LEU A 145 23.07 3.23 -0.80
N VAL A 146 22.16 4.09 -1.25
CA VAL A 146 21.98 5.46 -0.74
C VAL A 146 20.51 5.64 -0.45
N ALA A 147 20.18 6.03 0.79
CA ALA A 147 18.80 6.34 1.16
C ALA A 147 18.27 7.50 0.32
N THR A 148 17.00 7.43 -0.05
CA THR A 148 16.30 8.51 -0.77
C THR A 148 15.27 9.16 0.14
N ASP A 149 14.79 10.36 -0.26
CA ASP A 149 13.66 11.02 0.40
C ASP A 149 12.30 10.45 -0.06
N SER A 150 12.30 9.36 -0.83
CA SER A 150 11.09 8.72 -1.32
C SER A 150 10.40 7.95 -0.20
N HIS A 151 9.08 8.14 -0.10
CA HIS A 151 8.21 7.37 0.79
C HIS A 151 6.93 6.99 0.08
N THR A 152 6.41 5.79 0.37
CA THR A 152 5.08 5.37 -0.07
C THR A 152 4.32 4.76 1.10
N ARG A 153 2.99 4.80 1.06
CA ARG A 153 2.15 4.22 2.11
C ARG A 153 1.37 3.04 1.54
N CYS A 154 1.34 1.93 2.28
CA CYS A 154 0.58 0.73 1.96
C CYS A 154 -0.33 0.38 3.15
N PRO A 155 -1.66 0.24 2.95
CA PRO A 155 -2.59 -0.06 4.05
C PRO A 155 -2.33 -1.41 4.73
N TYR A 156 -1.60 -2.30 4.07
CA TYR A 156 -1.30 -3.64 4.57
C TYR A 156 0.09 -3.77 5.20
N LYS A 157 0.95 -2.74 5.06
CA LYS A 157 2.36 -2.88 5.45
C LYS A 157 2.89 -1.70 6.26
N GLY A 158 2.38 -0.49 6.07
CA GLY A 158 2.92 0.71 6.72
C GLY A 158 3.44 1.72 5.71
N GLU A 159 4.33 2.58 6.17
CA GLU A 159 5.08 3.51 5.33
C GLU A 159 6.43 2.90 4.93
N ALA A 160 6.71 2.88 3.64
CA ALA A 160 7.95 2.39 3.08
C ALA A 160 8.97 3.53 2.94
N SER A 161 10.22 3.24 3.24
CA SER A 161 11.39 4.05 2.90
C SER A 161 12.23 3.36 1.84
N TYR A 162 12.96 4.12 1.03
CA TYR A 162 13.61 3.61 -0.17
C TYR A 162 15.12 3.91 -0.23
N TRP A 163 15.81 3.11 -1.04
CA TRP A 163 17.22 3.27 -1.37
C TRP A 163 17.45 3.11 -2.87
N SER A 164 18.38 3.92 -3.37
CA SER A 164 18.98 3.80 -4.69
C SER A 164 20.30 3.06 -4.66
N LEU A 165 20.70 2.51 -5.81
CA LEU A 165 22.10 2.16 -6.03
C LEU A 165 22.96 3.41 -5.98
N ARG A 166 24.08 3.33 -5.27
CA ARG A 166 25.12 4.38 -5.26
C ARG A 166 25.72 4.59 -6.65
N GLU A 167 25.92 3.50 -7.37
CA GLU A 167 26.37 3.49 -8.77
C GLU A 167 25.20 3.03 -9.65
N PRO A 168 24.56 3.94 -10.42
CA PRO A 168 23.42 3.59 -11.26
C PRO A 168 23.75 2.51 -12.28
N VAL A 169 22.81 1.60 -12.49
CA VAL A 169 22.87 0.51 -13.47
C VAL A 169 21.73 0.68 -14.46
N GLU A 170 22.01 0.54 -15.75
CA GLU A 170 20.99 0.62 -16.80
C GLU A 170 19.88 -0.43 -16.58
N GLY A 171 18.63 0.00 -16.69
CA GLY A 171 17.45 -0.86 -16.46
C GLY A 171 17.08 -1.08 -14.99
N VAL A 172 17.82 -0.51 -14.04
CA VAL A 172 17.48 -0.53 -12.61
C VAL A 172 16.84 0.81 -12.22
N PRO A 173 15.66 0.82 -11.56
CA PRO A 173 14.99 2.04 -11.12
C PRO A 173 15.78 2.77 -10.05
N ALA A 174 15.49 4.06 -9.88
CA ALA A 174 16.10 4.88 -8.83
C ALA A 174 15.83 4.27 -7.45
N ASP A 175 14.59 3.94 -7.11
CA ASP A 175 14.26 3.28 -5.85
C ASP A 175 14.25 1.75 -6.07
N VAL A 176 15.38 1.08 -5.85
CA VAL A 176 15.53 -0.37 -6.12
C VAL A 176 15.22 -1.25 -4.90
N ALA A 177 15.44 -0.70 -3.71
CA ALA A 177 15.24 -1.38 -2.44
C ALA A 177 14.32 -0.56 -1.54
N TRP A 178 13.55 -1.24 -0.71
CA TRP A 178 12.66 -0.61 0.26
C TRP A 178 12.62 -1.38 1.58
N ALA A 179 12.19 -0.69 2.62
CA ALA A 179 11.94 -1.26 3.94
C ALA A 179 10.69 -0.62 4.54
N TYR A 180 10.10 -1.28 5.53
CA TYR A 180 9.06 -0.70 6.38
C TYR A 180 9.66 -0.51 7.79
N PRO A 181 10.13 0.70 8.15
CA PRO A 181 10.73 0.94 9.48
C PRO A 181 9.73 0.75 10.63
N GLU A 182 8.48 1.12 10.37
CA GLU A 182 7.34 0.98 11.27
C GLU A 182 6.23 0.18 10.57
N PRO A 183 6.43 -1.14 10.39
CA PRO A 183 5.43 -1.95 9.74
C PRO A 183 4.21 -2.11 10.64
N ILE A 184 3.03 -2.26 10.04
CA ILE A 184 1.82 -2.58 10.83
C ILE A 184 1.97 -3.94 11.52
N GLN A 185 1.22 -4.14 12.61
CA GLN A 185 1.34 -5.34 13.45
C GLN A 185 1.19 -6.65 12.66
N ALA A 186 0.30 -6.69 11.67
CA ALA A 186 0.04 -7.87 10.84
C ALA A 186 1.28 -8.39 10.10
N VAL A 187 2.25 -7.53 9.80
CA VAL A 187 3.50 -7.90 9.12
C VAL A 187 4.74 -7.52 9.93
N ALA A 188 4.63 -7.45 11.26
CA ALA A 188 5.71 -7.01 12.14
C ALA A 188 7.06 -7.74 11.94
N ASN A 189 7.04 -8.96 11.41
CA ASN A 189 8.23 -9.75 11.09
C ASN A 189 9.15 -9.09 10.04
N ILE A 190 8.67 -8.14 9.23
CA ILE A 190 9.51 -7.43 8.24
C ILE A 190 10.20 -6.18 8.83
N LYS A 191 10.02 -5.90 10.13
CA LYS A 191 10.67 -4.77 10.80
C LYS A 191 12.18 -4.97 10.79
N ASP A 192 12.93 -3.95 10.38
CA ASP A 192 14.39 -3.95 10.23
C ASP A 192 14.90 -4.86 9.08
N TYR A 193 14.03 -5.14 8.10
CA TYR A 193 14.37 -5.89 6.88
C TYR A 193 14.20 -5.02 5.63
N VAL A 194 14.97 -5.34 4.60
CA VAL A 194 14.97 -4.68 3.30
C VAL A 194 14.54 -5.68 2.23
N SER A 195 13.72 -5.25 1.27
CA SER A 195 13.35 -6.02 0.09
C SER A 195 13.77 -5.28 -1.18
N PHE A 196 13.93 -6.03 -2.27
CA PHE A 196 14.30 -5.54 -3.59
C PHE A 196 13.23 -5.91 -4.60
N TYR A 197 13.14 -5.16 -5.71
CA TYR A 197 12.20 -5.47 -6.78
C TYR A 197 12.72 -6.68 -7.58
N ASN A 198 12.15 -7.85 -7.35
CA ASN A 198 12.46 -9.11 -8.05
C ASN A 198 12.50 -8.94 -9.59
N GLU A 199 11.73 -8.00 -10.13
CA GLU A 199 11.61 -7.67 -11.55
C GLU A 199 12.92 -7.14 -12.16
N VAL A 200 13.78 -6.54 -11.34
CA VAL A 200 14.97 -5.78 -11.79
C VAL A 200 16.27 -6.27 -11.13
N VAL A 201 16.18 -7.26 -10.25
CA VAL A 201 17.33 -7.92 -9.60
C VAL A 201 17.32 -9.42 -9.89
N ASP A 202 18.46 -10.08 -9.73
CA ASP A 202 18.53 -11.54 -9.76
C ASP A 202 18.38 -12.08 -8.35
N ILE A 203 17.40 -12.97 -8.15
CA ILE A 203 17.18 -13.68 -6.88
C ILE A 203 17.65 -15.12 -7.04
N VAL A 204 18.46 -15.60 -6.11
CA VAL A 204 18.85 -17.00 -5.98
C VAL A 204 18.36 -17.52 -4.65
N VAL A 205 17.57 -18.60 -4.66
CA VAL A 205 17.04 -19.25 -3.48
C VAL A 205 17.54 -20.68 -3.39
N ASP A 206 18.25 -21.02 -2.31
CA ASP A 206 18.85 -22.34 -2.08
C ASP A 206 19.75 -22.82 -3.23
N GLY A 207 20.40 -21.87 -3.91
CA GLY A 207 21.28 -22.12 -5.07
C GLY A 207 20.57 -22.15 -6.42
N GLU A 208 19.25 -22.05 -6.45
CA GLU A 208 18.44 -22.00 -7.68
C GLU A 208 18.07 -20.56 -8.02
N ARG A 209 18.36 -20.13 -9.26
CA ARG A 209 18.01 -18.78 -9.73
C ARG A 209 16.53 -18.74 -10.10
N GLU A 210 15.80 -17.79 -9.52
CA GLU A 210 14.40 -17.54 -9.82
C GLU A 210 14.24 -16.78 -11.14
N GLU A 211 13.14 -17.02 -11.85
CA GLU A 211 12.75 -16.19 -12.99
C GLU A 211 12.23 -14.83 -12.50
N ARG A 212 12.59 -13.75 -13.22
CA ARG A 212 12.08 -12.42 -12.89
C ARG A 212 10.59 -12.36 -13.22
N PRO A 213 9.72 -12.02 -12.25
CA PRO A 213 8.29 -11.89 -12.53
C PRO A 213 8.04 -10.66 -13.39
N VAL A 214 6.90 -10.64 -14.09
CA VAL A 214 6.37 -9.43 -14.73
C VAL A 214 5.21 -8.94 -13.89
N THR A 215 5.29 -7.72 -13.36
CA THR A 215 4.24 -7.16 -12.52
C THR A 215 3.86 -5.75 -12.97
N LYS A 216 2.84 -5.16 -12.33
CA LYS A 216 2.46 -3.77 -12.58
C LYS A 216 3.49 -2.75 -12.07
N PHE A 217 4.49 -3.19 -11.31
CA PHE A 217 5.49 -2.31 -10.71
C PHE A 217 6.66 -2.07 -11.65
N HIS A 218 7.06 -3.08 -12.43
CA HIS A 218 8.08 -3.04 -13.48
C HIS A 218 7.77 -4.11 -14.53
#